data_AF-A0A178TCA4-F1
#
_entry.id   AF-A0A178TCA4-F1
#
_cell.length_a   1.000
_cell.length_b   1.000
_cell.length_c   1.000
_cell.angle_alpha   90.00
_cell.angle_beta   90.00
_cell.angle_gamma   90.00
#
_symmetry.space_group_name_H-M   'P 1'
#
loop_
_entity.id
_entity.type
_entity.pdbx_description
1 polymer ?
#
loop_
_entity_poly.entity_id
_entity_poly.type
_entity_poly.pdbx_seq_one_letter_code
_entity_poly.pdbx_strand_id
1 'polypeptide(L)'
;MKFKVGDKVKVVKNSLNTNQYLGKVGTIEKVEKDDTNQVHCIVCIDDECLWFLEDELELVEKNESFIEPCEEFGKSLDEALSKPKSFRQIAAEIGQFTDIKNEAYGSSVDATYEVMKVFLKKYKNDDNTYTIPESLLKHILLQVRMIDKQNRVFNSPDGDKLNESPYRDLAGYSLIGIRMMENE
;
A
#
# COMPACT_ATOMS: atom_id res chain seq x y z
N MET A 1 13.19 18.88 13.51
CA MET A 1 12.27 18.26 14.47
C MET A 1 13.02 17.12 15.12
N LYS A 2 13.33 17.26 16.41
CA LYS A 2 14.26 16.45 17.19
C LYS A 2 13.62 15.16 17.70
N PHE A 3 12.30 15.14 17.81
CA PHE A 3 11.53 14.01 18.33
C PHE A 3 10.38 13.60 17.42
N LYS A 4 9.93 12.36 17.57
CA LYS A 4 8.83 11.73 16.83
C LYS A 4 7.81 11.11 17.76
N VAL A 5 6.59 10.88 17.26
CA VAL A 5 5.55 10.16 17.99
C VAL A 5 6.04 8.75 18.37
N GLY A 6 5.86 8.41 19.63
CA GLY A 6 6.31 7.20 20.29
C GLY A 6 7.72 7.28 20.88
N ASP A 7 8.52 8.32 20.60
CA ASP A 7 9.82 8.49 21.26
C ASP A 7 9.60 8.63 22.77
N LYS A 8 10.46 7.99 23.57
CA LYS A 8 10.50 8.22 25.02
C LYS A 8 11.44 9.37 25.32
N VAL A 9 10.93 10.34 26.05
CA VAL A 9 11.63 11.58 26.39
C VAL A 9 11.56 11.85 27.87
N LYS A 10 12.62 12.46 28.40
CA LYS A 10 12.75 12.92 29.77
C LYS A 10 12.55 14.43 29.81
N VAL A 11 11.73 14.90 30.74
CA VAL A 11 11.56 16.34 30.97
C VAL A 11 12.80 16.87 31.72
N VAL A 12 13.55 17.77 31.09
CA VAL A 12 14.80 18.35 31.63
C VAL A 12 14.66 19.81 32.03
N LYS A 13 13.62 20.50 31.53
CA LYS A 13 13.24 21.85 31.94
C LYS A 13 11.71 21.94 31.93
N ASN A 14 11.15 22.86 32.70
CA ASN A 14 9.72 23.13 32.66
C ASN A 14 9.49 24.62 32.92
N SER A 15 9.11 25.34 31.88
CA SER A 15 8.82 26.77 31.90
C SER A 15 7.50 27.11 32.62
N LEU A 16 6.61 26.14 32.79
CA LEU A 16 5.27 26.29 33.37
C LEU A 16 5.21 26.00 34.88
N ASN A 17 6.36 26.02 35.59
CA ASN A 17 6.42 25.96 37.07
C ASN A 17 5.87 24.66 37.70
N THR A 18 5.67 23.60 36.91
CA THR A 18 5.27 22.28 37.40
C THR A 18 6.50 21.39 37.59
N ASN A 19 7.25 21.63 38.67
CA ASN A 19 8.40 20.79 39.06
C ASN A 19 8.08 19.29 39.22
N GLN A 20 6.78 18.92 39.24
CA GLN A 20 6.31 17.55 39.39
C GLN A 20 6.70 16.59 38.26
N TYR A 21 6.98 17.10 37.05
CA TYR A 21 7.38 16.27 35.90
C TYR A 21 8.88 16.31 35.62
N LEU A 22 9.64 17.18 36.29
CA LEU A 22 11.07 17.31 36.07
C LEU A 22 11.78 15.98 36.37
N GLY A 23 12.50 15.47 35.39
CA GLY A 23 13.22 14.20 35.47
C GLY A 23 12.36 12.96 35.20
N LYS A 24 11.04 13.09 35.05
CA LYS A 24 10.18 11.98 34.63
C LYS A 24 10.34 11.69 33.15
N VAL A 25 10.10 10.42 32.80
CA VAL A 25 10.13 9.93 31.42
C VAL A 25 8.70 9.68 30.96
N GLY A 26 8.36 10.16 29.78
CA GLY A 26 7.09 9.91 29.13
C GLY A 26 7.26 9.58 27.66
N THR A 27 6.15 9.30 27.01
CA THR A 27 6.11 8.98 25.57
C THR A 27 5.48 10.14 24.82
N ILE A 28 6.06 10.52 23.69
CA ILE A 28 5.47 11.54 22.81
C ILE A 28 4.26 10.94 22.09
N GLU A 29 3.08 11.48 22.33
CA GLU A 29 1.86 11.11 21.59
C GLU A 29 1.65 11.95 20.34
N LYS A 30 2.10 13.22 20.38
CA LYS A 30 1.88 14.17 19.29
C LYS A 30 2.96 15.22 19.28
N VAL A 31 3.25 15.75 18.10
CA VAL A 31 4.12 16.92 17.96
C VAL A 31 3.47 17.90 16.98
N GLU A 32 3.32 19.15 17.39
CA GLU A 32 2.70 20.21 16.60
C GLU A 32 3.59 21.44 16.56
N LYS A 33 3.35 22.29 15.56
CA LYS A 33 3.96 23.62 15.49
C LYS A 33 2.88 24.67 15.68
N ASP A 34 3.18 25.69 16.45
CA ASP A 34 2.30 26.85 16.55
C ASP A 34 2.52 27.83 15.38
N ASP A 35 1.72 28.90 15.37
CA ASP A 35 1.77 29.97 14.37
C ASP A 35 3.13 30.72 14.34
N THR A 36 3.94 30.56 15.39
CA THR A 36 5.31 31.12 15.49
C THR A 36 6.39 30.14 15.05
N ASN A 37 5.99 28.97 14.53
CA ASN A 37 6.86 27.86 14.11
C ASN A 37 7.63 27.22 15.29
N GLN A 38 7.18 27.44 16.54
CA GLN A 38 7.73 26.78 17.73
C GLN A 38 7.15 25.37 17.85
N VAL A 39 8.01 24.39 18.16
CA VAL A 39 7.64 22.98 18.22
C VAL A 39 7.18 22.61 19.63
N HIS A 40 5.95 22.13 19.73
CA HIS A 40 5.32 21.65 20.95
C HIS A 40 5.12 20.14 20.88
N CYS A 41 5.57 19.41 21.90
CA CYS A 41 5.41 17.97 22.04
C CYS A 41 4.37 17.66 23.12
N ILE A 42 3.36 16.87 22.80
CA ILE A 42 2.48 16.27 23.81
C ILE A 42 3.17 15.01 24.33
N VAL A 43 3.53 15.03 25.61
CA VAL A 43 4.18 13.91 26.30
C VAL A 43 3.23 13.37 27.35
N CYS A 44 2.98 12.06 27.31
CA CYS A 44 2.17 11.37 28.32
C CYS A 44 3.08 10.70 29.37
N ILE A 45 2.84 11.03 30.64
CA ILE A 45 3.57 10.57 31.82
C ILE A 45 2.52 10.11 32.84
N ASP A 46 2.58 8.87 33.32
CA ASP A 46 1.67 8.34 34.34
C ASP A 46 0.18 8.62 34.05
N ASP A 47 -0.26 8.38 32.80
CA ASP A 47 -1.63 8.61 32.28
C ASP A 47 -2.06 10.09 32.11
N GLU A 48 -1.18 11.05 32.36
CA GLU A 48 -1.42 12.48 32.11
C GLU A 48 -0.63 12.96 30.89
N CYS A 49 -1.29 13.67 29.97
CA CYS A 49 -0.66 14.19 28.75
C CYS A 49 -0.54 15.72 28.79
N LEU A 50 0.68 16.22 28.66
CA LEU A 50 1.00 17.64 28.78
C LEU A 50 1.87 18.12 27.62
N TRP A 51 1.80 19.43 27.39
CA TRP A 51 2.57 20.11 26.36
C TRP A 51 3.93 20.52 26.91
N PHE A 52 4.98 20.21 26.16
CA PHE A 52 6.36 20.62 26.42
C PHE A 52 7.00 21.17 25.16
N LEU A 53 7.92 22.11 25.32
CA LEU A 53 8.74 22.60 24.23
C LEU A 53 9.85 21.59 23.88
N GLU A 54 10.32 21.63 22.63
CA GLU A 54 11.38 20.74 22.15
C GLU A 54 12.70 20.87 22.96
N ASP A 55 12.99 22.04 23.53
CA ASP A 55 14.17 22.29 24.36
C ASP A 55 13.99 21.95 25.85
N GLU A 56 12.76 21.59 26.25
CA GLU A 56 12.42 21.09 27.59
C GLU A 56 12.59 19.58 27.73
N LEU A 57 12.88 18.89 26.62
CA LEU A 57 12.91 17.44 26.53
C LEU A 57 14.31 16.92 26.13
N GLU A 58 14.64 15.75 26.67
CA GLU A 58 15.81 14.97 26.30
C GLU A 58 15.38 13.56 25.85
N LEU A 59 15.95 13.08 24.74
CA LEU A 59 15.61 11.77 24.20
C LEU A 59 16.20 10.66 25.07
N VAL A 60 15.35 9.72 25.49
CA VAL A 60 15.76 8.53 26.27
C VAL A 60 15.82 7.30 25.37
N GLU A 61 14.78 7.09 24.55
CA GLU A 61 14.66 5.92 23.67
C GLU A 61 13.95 6.33 22.37
N LYS A 62 14.52 5.96 21.22
CA LYS A 62 13.89 6.23 19.92
C LYS A 62 12.83 5.19 19.61
N ASN A 63 11.70 5.64 19.10
CA ASN A 63 10.74 4.75 18.48
C ASN A 63 11.18 4.40 17.05
N GLU A 64 11.73 3.20 16.88
CA GLU A 64 12.14 2.70 15.55
C GLU A 64 10.94 2.25 14.69
N SER A 65 9.70 2.34 15.18
CA SER A 65 8.52 1.84 14.47
C SER A 65 7.86 2.82 13.49
N PHE A 66 8.37 4.06 13.35
CA PHE A 66 7.92 5.03 12.36
C PHE A 66 9.04 5.41 11.39
N ILE A 67 9.09 4.71 10.25
CA ILE A 67 9.89 5.15 9.09
C ILE A 67 9.04 6.19 8.37
N GLU A 68 9.45 7.46 8.44
CA GLU A 68 8.88 8.53 7.60
C GLU A 68 9.02 8.14 6.11
N PRO A 69 8.05 8.51 5.25
CA PRO A 69 8.29 8.46 3.81
C PRO A 69 9.54 9.28 3.50
N CYS A 70 10.49 8.63 2.83
CA CYS A 70 11.83 9.16 2.61
C CYS A 70 11.78 10.42 1.73
N GLU A 71 11.87 11.60 2.34
CA GLU A 71 12.36 12.81 1.67
C GLU A 71 13.85 12.98 2.00
N GLU A 72 14.71 12.05 1.57
CA GLU A 72 16.15 12.29 1.52
C GLU A 72 16.51 12.93 0.18
N PHE A 73 16.39 14.26 0.11
CA PHE A 73 17.17 15.06 -0.84
C PHE A 73 18.66 14.95 -0.46
N GLY A 74 19.45 14.23 -1.27
CA GLY A 74 20.92 14.38 -1.25
C GLY A 74 21.77 13.13 -1.03
N LYS A 75 21.23 11.91 -1.07
CA LYS A 75 22.05 10.70 -1.23
C LYS A 75 21.94 10.17 -2.67
N SER A 76 23.05 9.67 -3.21
CA SER A 76 23.02 9.06 -4.54
C SER A 76 22.10 7.83 -4.51
N LEU A 77 21.34 7.65 -5.58
CA LEU A 77 20.38 6.55 -5.75
C LEU A 77 21.02 5.16 -5.48
N ASP A 78 22.34 5.06 -5.69
CA ASP A 78 23.13 3.85 -5.53
C ASP A 78 23.33 3.41 -4.07
N GLU A 79 23.36 4.33 -3.09
CA GLU A 79 23.53 3.98 -1.67
C GLU A 79 22.24 3.46 -1.02
N ALA A 80 21.08 3.93 -1.47
CA ALA A 80 19.77 3.48 -0.99
C ALA A 80 19.39 2.07 -1.47
N LEU A 81 20.03 1.56 -2.53
CA LEU A 81 19.78 0.25 -3.13
C LEU A 81 20.61 -0.89 -2.51
N SER A 82 21.54 -0.62 -1.58
CA SER A 82 22.51 -1.64 -1.12
C SER A 82 22.08 -2.47 0.10
N LYS A 83 21.03 -2.09 0.83
CA LYS A 83 20.53 -2.90 1.96
C LYS A 83 19.33 -3.76 1.52
N PRO A 84 19.32 -5.07 1.84
CA PRO A 84 18.16 -5.90 1.58
C PRO A 84 16.98 -5.36 2.38
N LYS A 85 15.85 -5.14 1.70
CA LYS A 85 14.60 -4.70 2.32
C LYS A 85 14.17 -5.73 3.36
N SER A 86 13.67 -5.26 4.50
CA SER A 86 13.00 -6.15 5.45
C SER A 86 11.72 -6.72 4.83
N PHE A 87 11.29 -7.89 5.29
CA PHE A 87 10.01 -8.47 4.84
C PHE A 87 8.81 -7.53 5.11
N ARG A 88 8.86 -6.72 6.17
CA ARG A 88 7.81 -5.73 6.46
C ARG A 88 7.76 -4.62 5.42
N GLN A 89 8.90 -4.12 4.97
CA GLN A 89 8.98 -3.13 3.89
C GLN A 89 8.48 -3.71 2.57
N ILE A 90 8.88 -4.94 2.24
CA ILE A 90 8.40 -5.65 1.05
C ILE A 90 6.87 -5.81 1.10
N ALA A 91 6.32 -6.24 2.23
CA ALA A 91 4.88 -6.41 2.40
C ALA A 91 4.10 -5.10 2.27
N ALA A 92 4.61 -4.00 2.83
CA ALA A 92 3.98 -2.69 2.72
C ALA A 92 3.95 -2.18 1.27
N GLU A 93 5.07 -2.32 0.54
CA GLU A 93 5.14 -1.94 -0.88
C GLU A 93 4.21 -2.79 -1.75
N ILE A 94 4.18 -4.10 -1.53
CA ILE A 94 3.26 -5.02 -2.25
C ILE A 94 1.80 -4.68 -1.94
N GLY A 95 1.48 -4.38 -0.68
CA GLY A 95 0.13 -3.98 -0.28
C GLY A 95 -0.32 -2.71 -0.99
N GLN A 96 0.48 -1.64 -0.90
CA GLN A 96 0.20 -0.37 -1.56
C GLN A 96 0.04 -0.53 -3.09
N PHE A 97 0.93 -1.31 -3.72
CA PHE A 97 0.83 -1.56 -5.15
C PHE A 97 -0.42 -2.37 -5.52
N THR A 98 -0.82 -3.31 -4.66
CA THR A 98 -2.06 -4.07 -4.81
C THR A 98 -3.29 -3.17 -4.71
N ASP A 99 -3.30 -2.21 -3.78
CA ASP A 99 -4.40 -1.26 -3.63
C ASP A 99 -4.56 -0.39 -4.88
N ILE A 100 -3.46 0.17 -5.40
CA ILE A 100 -3.47 0.95 -6.66
C ILE A 100 -4.02 0.11 -7.81
N LYS A 101 -3.62 -1.16 -7.89
CA LYS A 101 -4.14 -2.10 -8.90
C LYS A 101 -5.63 -2.34 -8.73
N ASN A 102 -6.08 -2.63 -7.51
CA ASN A 102 -7.48 -2.89 -7.23
C ASN A 102 -8.35 -1.65 -7.52
N GLU A 103 -7.87 -0.44 -7.24
CA GLU A 103 -8.52 0.81 -7.63
C GLU A 103 -8.54 1.06 -9.14
N ALA A 104 -7.54 0.58 -9.89
CA ALA A 104 -7.50 0.69 -11.35
C ALA A 104 -8.40 -0.36 -12.03
N TYR A 105 -8.48 -1.56 -11.45
CA TYR A 105 -9.13 -2.72 -12.05
C TYR A 105 -10.51 -3.02 -11.48
N GLY A 106 -10.93 -2.36 -10.41
CA GLY A 106 -12.11 -2.74 -9.62
C GLY A 106 -11.98 -4.17 -9.08
N SER A 107 -13.12 -4.76 -8.67
CA SER A 107 -13.14 -6.20 -8.37
C SER A 107 -13.10 -7.04 -9.67
N SER A 108 -11.95 -7.02 -10.35
CA SER A 108 -11.73 -7.74 -11.61
C SER A 108 -11.94 -9.25 -11.43
N VAL A 109 -11.61 -9.78 -10.26
CA VAL A 109 -11.83 -11.21 -9.93
C VAL A 109 -13.32 -11.53 -9.91
N ASP A 110 -14.14 -10.76 -9.19
CA ASP A 110 -15.57 -11.02 -9.09
C ASP A 110 -16.27 -10.81 -10.43
N ALA A 111 -15.94 -9.73 -11.15
CA ALA A 111 -16.48 -9.47 -12.48
C ALA A 111 -16.13 -10.60 -13.46
N THR A 112 -14.87 -11.07 -13.45
CA THR A 112 -14.44 -12.19 -14.29
C THR A 112 -15.17 -13.47 -13.91
N TYR A 113 -15.37 -13.74 -12.62
CA TYR A 113 -16.13 -14.90 -12.15
C TYR A 113 -17.57 -14.90 -12.70
N GLU A 114 -18.26 -13.78 -12.64
CA GLU A 114 -19.62 -13.64 -13.18
C GLU A 114 -19.66 -13.87 -14.70
N VAL A 115 -18.73 -13.27 -15.46
CA VAL A 115 -18.62 -13.47 -16.92
C VAL A 115 -18.34 -14.93 -17.26
N MET A 116 -17.43 -15.58 -16.52
CA MET A 116 -17.09 -16.99 -16.77
C MET A 116 -18.27 -17.93 -16.51
N LYS A 117 -19.13 -17.64 -15.51
CA LYS A 117 -20.38 -18.39 -15.33
C LYS A 117 -21.30 -18.30 -16.54
N VAL A 118 -21.35 -17.16 -17.21
CA VAL A 118 -22.14 -16.99 -18.45
C VAL A 118 -21.56 -17.86 -19.57
N PHE A 119 -20.24 -17.78 -19.81
CA PHE A 119 -19.58 -18.56 -20.87
C PHE A 119 -19.65 -20.08 -20.63
N LEU A 120 -19.54 -20.50 -19.37
CA LEU A 120 -19.51 -21.91 -19.00
C LEU A 120 -20.90 -22.50 -18.69
N LYS A 121 -21.98 -21.70 -18.78
CA LYS A 121 -23.34 -22.12 -18.44
C LYS A 121 -23.76 -23.43 -19.12
N LYS A 122 -23.39 -23.62 -20.38
CA LYS A 122 -23.73 -24.84 -21.16
C LYS A 122 -22.98 -26.10 -20.71
N TYR A 123 -21.92 -25.95 -19.92
CA TYR A 123 -21.11 -27.04 -19.38
C TYR A 123 -21.45 -27.35 -17.91
N LYS A 124 -22.40 -26.62 -17.32
CA LYS A 124 -22.79 -26.78 -15.91
C LYS A 124 -23.70 -28.00 -15.75
N ASN A 125 -23.37 -28.83 -14.78
CA ASN A 125 -24.15 -30.00 -14.36
C ASN A 125 -25.14 -29.63 -13.25
N ASP A 126 -26.14 -30.50 -13.00
CA ASP A 126 -27.16 -30.30 -11.97
C ASP A 126 -26.61 -30.34 -10.53
N ASP A 127 -25.46 -30.97 -10.33
CA ASP A 127 -24.75 -31.09 -9.04
C ASP A 127 -23.83 -29.90 -8.73
N ASN A 128 -23.97 -28.78 -9.46
CA ASN A 128 -23.09 -27.61 -9.40
C ASN A 128 -21.63 -27.85 -9.83
N THR A 129 -21.33 -28.94 -10.52
CA THR A 129 -20.03 -29.14 -11.18
C THR A 129 -20.06 -28.67 -12.64
N TYR A 130 -18.91 -28.72 -13.31
CA TYR A 130 -18.79 -28.44 -14.73
C TYR A 130 -18.10 -29.61 -15.43
N THR A 131 -18.59 -30.00 -16.60
CA THR A 131 -17.92 -30.95 -17.50
C THR A 131 -17.47 -30.21 -18.75
N ILE A 132 -16.17 -29.96 -18.85
CA ILE A 132 -15.56 -29.22 -19.97
C ILE A 132 -14.61 -30.13 -20.76
N PRO A 133 -14.53 -29.98 -22.10
CA PRO A 133 -13.53 -30.69 -22.89
C PRO A 133 -12.14 -30.12 -22.61
N GLU A 134 -11.11 -30.97 -22.63
CA GLU A 134 -9.73 -30.58 -22.37
C GLU A 134 -9.23 -29.48 -23.34
N SER A 135 -9.66 -29.54 -24.61
CA SER A 135 -9.34 -28.51 -25.62
C SER A 135 -9.78 -27.10 -25.20
N LEU A 136 -10.80 -26.97 -24.35
CA LEU A 136 -11.28 -25.68 -23.87
C LEU A 136 -10.36 -25.04 -22.82
N LEU A 137 -9.49 -25.79 -22.15
CA LEU A 137 -8.66 -25.28 -21.05
C LEU A 137 -7.77 -24.12 -21.48
N LYS A 138 -7.06 -24.28 -22.61
CA LYS A 138 -6.18 -23.23 -23.14
C LYS A 138 -6.94 -21.96 -23.53
N HIS A 139 -8.16 -22.12 -24.04
CA HIS A 139 -9.01 -20.99 -24.40
C HIS A 139 -9.55 -20.27 -23.17
N ILE A 140 -9.95 -21.00 -22.11
CA ILE A 140 -10.35 -20.39 -20.83
C ILE A 140 -9.25 -19.50 -20.28
N LEU A 141 -8.00 -19.96 -20.28
CA LEU A 141 -6.86 -19.16 -19.79
C LEU A 141 -6.67 -17.86 -20.58
N LEU A 142 -6.79 -17.92 -21.90
CA LEU A 142 -6.67 -16.74 -22.75
C LEU A 142 -7.85 -15.78 -22.55
N GLN A 143 -9.08 -16.31 -22.43
CA GLN A 143 -10.28 -15.51 -22.19
C GLN A 143 -10.23 -14.79 -20.85
N VAL A 144 -9.78 -15.44 -19.77
CA VAL A 144 -9.61 -14.79 -18.46
C VAL A 144 -8.67 -13.58 -18.53
N ARG A 145 -7.59 -13.68 -19.33
CA ARG A 145 -6.68 -12.54 -19.57
C ARG A 145 -7.31 -11.43 -20.38
N MET A 146 -8.14 -11.77 -21.37
CA MET A 146 -8.91 -10.77 -22.13
C MET A 146 -9.94 -10.06 -21.24
N ILE A 147 -10.69 -10.79 -20.42
CA ILE A 147 -11.69 -10.23 -19.51
C ILE A 147 -11.04 -9.29 -18.49
N ASP A 148 -9.88 -9.65 -17.95
CA ASP A 148 -9.11 -8.78 -17.05
C ASP A 148 -8.76 -7.43 -17.69
N LYS A 149 -8.38 -7.44 -18.98
CA LYS A 149 -8.14 -6.20 -19.75
C LYS A 149 -9.42 -5.44 -20.06
N GLN A 150 -10.54 -6.14 -20.30
CA GLN A 150 -11.85 -5.51 -20.46
C GLN A 150 -12.27 -4.80 -19.17
N ASN A 151 -12.15 -5.45 -18.01
CA ASN A 151 -12.47 -4.87 -16.71
C ASN A 151 -11.71 -3.56 -16.49
N ARG A 152 -10.42 -3.50 -16.86
CA ARG A 152 -9.62 -2.28 -16.80
C ARG A 152 -10.16 -1.15 -17.68
N VAL A 153 -10.57 -1.46 -18.92
CA VAL A 153 -11.19 -0.47 -19.82
C VAL A 153 -12.46 0.09 -19.21
N PHE A 154 -13.31 -0.77 -18.64
CA PHE A 154 -14.57 -0.34 -18.04
C PHE A 154 -14.38 0.44 -16.73
N ASN A 155 -13.35 0.12 -15.94
CA ASN A 155 -13.09 0.77 -14.66
C ASN A 155 -12.25 2.05 -14.77
N SER A 156 -11.52 2.24 -15.87
CA SER A 156 -10.73 3.45 -16.15
C SER A 156 -10.88 3.88 -17.62
N PRO A 157 -12.09 4.31 -18.05
CA PRO A 157 -12.39 4.59 -19.46
C PRO A 157 -11.61 5.77 -20.04
N ASP A 158 -11.25 6.75 -19.20
CA ASP A 158 -10.59 8.00 -19.62
C ASP A 158 -9.06 7.91 -19.68
N GLY A 159 -8.48 6.78 -19.27
CA GLY A 159 -7.04 6.61 -19.29
C GLY A 159 -6.55 5.60 -18.27
N ASP A 160 -5.54 4.85 -18.69
CA ASP A 160 -4.95 3.80 -17.89
C ASP A 160 -4.03 4.36 -16.79
N LYS A 161 -4.42 4.18 -15.52
CA LYS A 161 -3.65 4.60 -14.33
C LYS A 161 -2.23 4.06 -14.25
N LEU A 162 -1.90 2.98 -14.98
CA LEU A 162 -0.55 2.38 -14.97
C LEU A 162 0.15 2.45 -16.34
N ASN A 163 -0.33 3.30 -17.26
CA ASN A 163 0.31 3.52 -18.56
C ASN A 163 0.47 2.24 -19.42
N GLU A 164 -0.42 1.26 -19.26
CA GLU A 164 -0.53 0.14 -20.20
C GLU A 164 -1.52 0.49 -21.32
N SER A 165 -1.65 -0.39 -22.30
CA SER A 165 -2.60 -0.22 -23.40
C SER A 165 -3.48 -1.47 -23.49
N PRO A 166 -4.65 -1.48 -22.81
CA PRO A 166 -5.52 -2.66 -22.75
C PRO A 166 -5.92 -3.18 -24.13
N TYR A 167 -6.15 -2.29 -25.10
CA TYR A 167 -6.47 -2.69 -26.47
C TYR A 167 -5.29 -3.33 -27.22
N ARG A 168 -4.05 -2.89 -26.96
CA ARG A 168 -2.86 -3.57 -27.53
C ARG A 168 -2.69 -4.97 -26.95
N ASP A 169 -2.95 -5.13 -25.65
CA ASP A 169 -2.92 -6.44 -25.01
C ASP A 169 -4.01 -7.36 -25.59
N LEU A 170 -5.24 -6.87 -25.75
CA LEU A 170 -6.34 -7.60 -26.37
C LEU A 170 -6.00 -8.04 -27.81
N ALA A 171 -5.40 -7.16 -28.61
CA ALA A 171 -4.91 -7.51 -29.94
C ALA A 171 -3.84 -8.61 -29.89
N GLY A 172 -2.86 -8.48 -28.99
CA GLY A 172 -1.83 -9.50 -28.76
C GLY A 172 -2.42 -10.86 -28.36
N TYR A 173 -3.38 -10.88 -27.44
CA TYR A 173 -4.07 -12.11 -27.05
C TYR A 173 -4.87 -12.72 -28.20
N SER A 174 -5.46 -11.89 -29.06
CA SER A 174 -6.19 -12.38 -30.24
C SER A 174 -5.25 -13.06 -31.24
N LEU A 175 -4.05 -12.49 -31.47
CA LEU A 175 -3.01 -13.11 -32.30
C LEU A 175 -2.52 -14.44 -31.71
N ILE A 176 -2.35 -14.52 -30.39
CA ILE A 176 -2.03 -15.79 -29.71
C ILE A 176 -3.13 -16.81 -29.95
N GLY A 177 -4.40 -16.40 -29.84
CA GLY A 177 -5.55 -17.26 -30.14
C GLY A 177 -5.55 -17.80 -31.57
N ILE A 178 -5.27 -16.96 -32.56
CA ILE A 178 -5.13 -17.40 -33.97
C ILE A 178 -4.06 -18.47 -34.09
N ARG A 179 -2.85 -18.20 -33.57
CA ARG A 179 -1.75 -19.17 -33.61
C ARG A 179 -2.10 -20.48 -32.89
N MET A 180 -2.86 -20.43 -31.79
CA MET A 180 -3.30 -21.63 -31.08
C MET A 180 -4.24 -22.52 -31.89
N MET A 181 -5.01 -21.94 -32.82
CA MET A 181 -5.90 -22.67 -33.72
C MET A 181 -5.17 -23.22 -34.95
N GLU A 182 -4.13 -22.52 -35.42
CA GLU A 182 -3.33 -22.96 -36.56
C GLU A 182 -2.37 -24.12 -36.25
N ASN A 183 -2.05 -24.33 -34.96
CA ASN A 183 -1.15 -25.39 -34.49
C ASN A 183 -1.89 -26.60 -33.89
N GLU A 184 -3.22 -26.66 -34.03
CA GLU A 184 -4.05 -27.85 -33.74
C GLU A 184 -4.22 -28.71 -34.99
#